data_AF-A0A818XJR4-F1
#
_entry.id   AF-A0A818XJR4-F1
#
_cell.length_a   1.000
_cell.length_b   1.000
_cell.length_c   1.000
_cell.angle_alpha   90.00
_cell.angle_beta   90.00
_cell.angle_gamma   90.00
#
_symmetry.space_group_name_H-M   'P 1'
#
loop_
_entity.id
_entity.type
_entity.pdbx_description
1 polymer ?
#
loop_
_entity_poly.entity_id
_entity_poly.type
_entity_poly.pdbx_seq_one_letter_code
_entity_poly.pdbx_strand_id
1 'polypeptide(L)'
;MDAVNTIHGPEQQDKLIVDLTFIAIYQPVDSRQRKIFYHVRSPTNYAFKIQITYDFHHRIVHASNCYQGSIHDITILRESGLLEYAQEDLPTLNILQADISTLTSDQWTLLSNLVHSYDERKVISVCQRLVQEDEYLHSMKPANETLVKQFFTLLYETTELCLSSNGDLRSLSFNDRSVLLRTGADSITCYGGIFSMYQFQLRTCQSFLHSLRRIYGEHSLMLTLNSIKFIDPDIVLNKMALLLLFSSKTTCIFSSTISLDHADVSVILKIQNRYAEIAWKYLLYKYDEYQAVQKFMKLIQCLIAVIQTMSQVQSVESHVNDIETIVEHTQLKLILDDIEQFNETVGD
;
A
#
# COMPACT_ATOMS: atom_id res chain seq x y z
N MET A 1 -4.70 30.47 50.57
CA MET A 1 -5.70 29.39 50.65
C MET A 1 -6.16 29.19 49.23
N ASP A 2 -5.31 28.49 48.50
CA ASP A 2 -5.35 28.39 47.04
C ASP A 2 -5.84 26.99 46.69
N ALA A 3 -6.95 26.91 45.97
CA ALA A 3 -7.47 25.67 45.42
C ALA A 3 -7.03 25.59 43.95
N VAL A 4 -6.02 24.75 43.70
CA VAL A 4 -5.59 24.32 42.37
C VAL A 4 -6.52 23.18 41.94
N ASN A 5 -7.34 23.42 40.92
CA ASN A 5 -8.10 22.39 40.22
C ASN A 5 -7.24 21.85 39.07
N THR A 6 -6.65 20.67 39.25
CA THR A 6 -6.10 19.86 38.15
C THR A 6 -7.18 18.92 37.61
N ILE A 7 -7.62 19.20 36.39
CA ILE A 7 -8.46 18.31 35.58
C ILE A 7 -7.53 17.27 34.94
N HIS A 8 -7.55 16.04 35.43
CA HIS A 8 -6.97 14.90 34.72
C HIS A 8 -7.94 14.48 33.61
N GLY A 9 -7.54 14.71 32.36
CA GLY A 9 -8.19 14.08 31.20
C GLY A 9 -7.98 12.56 31.21
N PRO A 10 -8.79 11.80 30.45
CA PRO A 10 -8.69 10.35 30.42
C PRO A 10 -7.35 9.94 29.82
N GLU A 11 -6.54 9.21 30.60
CA GLU A 11 -5.38 8.49 30.08
C GLU A 11 -5.86 7.56 28.95
N GLN A 12 -5.53 7.91 27.71
CA GLN A 12 -5.61 6.99 26.58
C GLN A 12 -4.65 5.85 26.88
N GLN A 13 -5.17 4.73 27.40
CA GLN A 13 -4.41 3.49 27.43
C GLN A 13 -4.19 3.03 26.00
N ASP A 14 -2.95 3.17 25.52
CA ASP A 14 -2.50 2.64 24.24
C ASP A 14 -2.79 1.13 24.18
N LYS A 15 -3.77 0.75 23.36
CA LYS A 15 -4.12 -0.65 23.14
C LYS A 15 -3.08 -1.28 22.21
N LEU A 16 -2.22 -2.12 22.76
CA LEU A 16 -1.24 -2.92 22.01
C LEU A 16 -1.92 -4.10 21.31
N ILE A 17 -1.56 -4.37 20.05
CA ILE A 17 -2.02 -5.55 19.32
C ILE A 17 -0.96 -6.64 19.51
N VAL A 18 -1.35 -7.78 20.07
CA VAL A 18 -0.46 -8.93 20.26
C VAL A 18 -0.81 -9.99 19.23
N ASP A 19 0.16 -10.34 18.39
CA ASP A 19 0.04 -11.43 17.42
C ASP A 19 1.02 -12.56 17.72
N LEU A 20 0.63 -13.77 17.36
CA LEU A 20 1.45 -14.98 17.48
C LEU A 20 1.72 -15.52 16.08
N THR A 21 2.98 -15.39 15.65
CA THR A 21 3.39 -15.81 14.31
C THR A 21 4.46 -16.90 14.38
N PHE A 22 4.41 -17.82 13.41
CA PHE A 22 5.40 -18.89 13.23
C PHE A 22 6.25 -18.60 12.00
N ILE A 23 7.57 -18.56 12.18
CA ILE A 23 8.53 -18.32 11.10
C ILE A 23 9.30 -19.61 10.88
N ALA A 24 9.12 -20.23 9.70
CA ALA A 24 9.92 -21.39 9.30
C ALA A 24 11.37 -20.95 9.04
N ILE A 25 12.33 -21.70 9.56
CA ILE A 25 13.75 -21.47 9.34
C ILE A 25 14.44 -22.73 8.82
N TYR A 26 15.50 -22.52 8.05
CA TYR A 26 16.35 -23.60 7.56
C TYR A 26 17.05 -24.30 8.72
N GLN A 27 17.07 -25.63 8.66
CA GLN A 27 17.77 -26.46 9.64
C GLN A 27 19.27 -26.07 9.70
N PRO A 28 19.83 -25.81 10.89
CA PRO A 28 21.25 -25.48 11.02
C PRO A 28 22.14 -26.58 10.44
N VAL A 29 23.07 -26.19 9.57
CA VAL A 29 24.00 -27.12 8.90
C VAL A 29 24.97 -27.75 9.91
N ASP A 30 25.33 -27.01 10.98
CA ASP A 30 26.25 -27.50 12.01
C ASP A 30 25.61 -28.60 12.89
N SER A 31 26.26 -29.77 12.90
CA SER A 31 25.89 -30.92 13.72
C SER A 31 26.03 -30.71 15.23
N ARG A 32 26.87 -29.76 15.67
CA ARG A 32 27.05 -29.43 17.10
C ARG A 32 25.89 -28.62 17.62
N GLN A 33 25.46 -27.59 16.88
CA GLN A 33 24.22 -26.87 17.17
C GLN A 33 23.04 -27.84 17.19
N ARG A 34 22.93 -28.76 16.20
CA ARG A 34 21.90 -29.81 16.19
C ARG A 34 21.87 -30.70 17.45
N LYS A 35 23.00 -30.92 18.14
CA LYS A 35 23.08 -31.76 19.36
C LYS A 35 22.69 -31.04 20.64
N ILE A 36 22.91 -29.73 20.71
CA ILE A 36 22.48 -28.92 21.86
C ILE A 36 20.94 -28.93 21.96
N PHE A 37 20.27 -29.05 20.81
CA PHE A 37 18.81 -28.98 20.70
C PHE A 37 18.09 -30.34 20.59
N TYR A 38 18.74 -31.50 20.77
CA TYR A 38 18.06 -32.79 20.52
C TYR A 38 18.51 -34.01 21.35
N HIS A 39 17.50 -34.82 21.74
CA HIS A 39 17.66 -36.21 22.23
C HIS A 39 17.17 -37.31 21.23
N VAL A 40 16.40 -37.02 20.16
CA VAL A 40 15.92 -38.01 19.17
C VAL A 40 15.79 -37.41 17.75
N ARG A 41 16.31 -38.09 16.70
CA ARG A 41 16.28 -37.61 15.29
C ARG A 41 14.86 -37.37 14.73
N SER A 42 14.41 -36.12 14.62
CA SER A 42 13.21 -35.74 13.85
C SER A 42 13.59 -35.22 12.44
N PRO A 43 12.88 -35.61 11.37
CA PRO A 43 13.17 -35.21 9.98
C PRO A 43 12.50 -33.89 9.53
N THR A 44 11.96 -33.07 10.44
CA THR A 44 11.12 -31.90 10.08
C THR A 44 11.87 -30.55 10.08
N ASN A 45 11.35 -29.58 9.31
CA ASN A 45 11.82 -28.18 9.27
C ASN A 45 11.78 -27.54 10.67
N TYR A 46 12.59 -26.50 10.89
CA TYR A 46 12.62 -25.74 12.15
C TYR A 46 11.66 -24.56 12.08
N ALA A 47 11.13 -24.12 13.21
CA ALA A 47 10.37 -22.88 13.29
C ALA A 47 10.69 -22.10 14.57
N PHE A 48 10.54 -20.78 14.48
CA PHE A 48 10.42 -19.89 15.62
C PHE A 48 8.94 -19.58 15.84
N LYS A 49 8.45 -19.76 17.06
CA LYS A 49 7.24 -19.07 17.53
C LYS A 49 7.71 -17.77 18.17
N ILE A 50 7.20 -16.64 17.70
CA ILE A 50 7.49 -15.34 18.31
C ILE A 50 6.16 -14.67 18.63
N GLN A 51 6.00 -14.19 19.85
CA GLN A 51 4.93 -13.26 20.18
C GLN A 51 5.40 -11.87 19.79
N ILE A 52 4.74 -11.28 18.81
CA ILE A 52 5.07 -9.96 18.29
C ILE A 52 3.97 -9.02 18.74
N THR A 53 4.34 -8.03 19.54
CA THR A 53 3.46 -6.94 19.92
C THR A 53 3.70 -5.78 18.97
N TYR A 54 2.62 -5.33 18.35
CA TYR A 54 2.59 -4.17 17.49
C TYR A 54 1.95 -2.98 18.20
N ASP A 55 2.43 -1.79 17.88
CA ASP A 55 1.69 -0.57 18.18
C ASP A 55 0.62 -0.37 17.10
N PHE A 56 -0.19 0.67 17.28
CA PHE A 56 -1.23 1.05 16.32
C PHE A 56 -0.69 1.51 14.95
N HIS A 57 0.63 1.66 14.81
CA HIS A 57 1.31 1.93 13.54
C HIS A 57 1.91 0.66 12.91
N HIS A 58 1.56 -0.53 13.41
CA HIS A 58 2.12 -1.82 12.98
C HIS A 58 3.65 -1.93 13.12
N ARG A 59 4.27 -1.11 13.98
CA ARG A 59 5.68 -1.25 14.33
C ARG A 59 5.80 -2.36 15.36
N ILE A 60 6.75 -3.27 15.16
CA ILE A 60 7.07 -4.26 16.19
C ILE A 60 7.68 -3.52 17.37
N VAL A 61 6.89 -3.35 18.43
CA VAL A 61 7.30 -2.66 19.65
C VAL A 61 8.07 -3.60 20.55
N HIS A 62 7.68 -4.88 20.51
CA HIS A 62 8.17 -5.88 21.42
C HIS A 62 8.03 -7.26 20.79
N ALA A 63 9.10 -8.05 20.84
CA ALA A 63 9.10 -9.45 20.48
C ALA A 63 9.50 -10.27 21.71
N SER A 64 8.64 -11.19 22.14
CA SER A 64 8.86 -12.02 23.33
C SER A 64 8.39 -13.45 23.11
N ASN A 65 8.63 -14.31 24.11
CA ASN A 65 8.17 -15.70 24.12
C ASN A 65 8.59 -16.46 22.87
N CYS A 66 9.89 -16.31 22.54
CA CYS A 66 10.51 -17.00 21.44
C CYS A 66 10.67 -18.47 21.81
N TYR A 67 9.91 -19.37 21.17
CA TYR A 67 10.17 -20.81 21.25
C TYR A 67 10.81 -21.27 19.95
N GLN A 68 12.02 -21.82 20.04
CA GLN A 68 12.75 -22.38 18.91
C GLN A 68 12.73 -23.91 19.00
N GLY A 69 12.24 -24.56 17.95
CA GLY A 69 12.20 -26.02 17.93
C GLY A 69 11.92 -26.60 16.57
N SER A 70 11.87 -27.93 16.48
CA SER A 70 11.32 -28.57 15.29
C SER A 70 9.84 -28.24 15.17
N ILE A 71 9.34 -28.15 13.93
CA ILE A 71 7.90 -27.96 13.68
C ILE A 71 7.10 -29.08 14.36
N HIS A 72 7.62 -30.30 14.41
CA HIS A 72 6.97 -31.42 15.08
C HIS A 72 6.77 -31.16 16.59
N ASP A 73 7.82 -30.71 17.29
CA ASP A 73 7.76 -30.44 18.73
C ASP A 73 6.86 -29.23 19.03
N ILE A 74 6.91 -28.20 18.18
CA ILE A 74 6.02 -27.03 18.27
C ILE A 74 4.56 -27.46 18.09
N THR A 75 4.28 -28.34 17.12
CA THR A 75 2.93 -28.88 16.90
C THR A 75 2.44 -29.71 18.08
N ILE A 76 3.29 -30.60 18.63
CA ILE A 76 2.93 -31.40 19.82
C ILE A 76 2.64 -30.48 21.02
N LEU A 77 3.49 -29.49 21.28
CA LEU A 77 3.29 -28.53 22.36
C LEU A 77 2.03 -27.70 22.15
N ARG A 78 1.72 -27.33 20.90
CA ARG A 78 0.49 -26.62 20.54
C ARG A 78 -0.74 -27.46 20.82
N GLU A 79 -0.76 -28.70 20.32
CA GLU A 79 -1.88 -29.63 20.45
C GLU A 79 -2.12 -30.07 21.90
N SER A 80 -1.05 -30.11 22.71
CA SER A 80 -1.15 -30.41 24.14
C SER A 80 -1.51 -29.21 25.02
N GLY A 81 -1.61 -28.00 24.46
CA GLY A 81 -1.82 -26.77 25.24
C GLY A 81 -0.62 -26.37 26.12
N LEU A 82 0.51 -27.07 26.00
CA LEU A 82 1.71 -26.85 26.81
C LEU A 82 2.63 -25.77 26.23
N LEU A 83 2.37 -25.32 25.00
CA LEU A 83 3.17 -24.33 24.29
C LEU A 83 3.18 -22.94 24.96
N GLU A 84 2.21 -22.65 25.83
CA GLU A 84 2.16 -21.40 26.60
C GLU A 84 3.11 -21.43 27.81
N TYR A 85 3.50 -22.62 28.25
CA TYR A 85 4.39 -22.84 29.40
C TYR A 85 5.85 -23.07 28.98
N ALA A 86 6.10 -23.28 27.68
CA ALA A 86 7.42 -23.41 27.12
C ALA A 86 8.02 -22.01 26.87
N GLN A 87 8.37 -21.30 27.94
CA GLN A 87 9.14 -20.06 27.85
C GLN A 87 10.63 -20.38 27.98
N GLU A 88 11.42 -20.01 26.96
CA GLU A 88 12.83 -19.72 27.17
C GLU A 88 12.94 -18.26 27.60
N ASP A 89 13.64 -17.99 28.70
CA ASP A 89 14.04 -16.65 29.14
C ASP A 89 15.07 -16.08 28.15
N LEU A 90 14.63 -15.77 26.94
CA LEU A 90 15.41 -15.00 25.99
C LEU A 90 15.27 -13.51 26.36
N PRO A 91 16.39 -12.75 26.35
CA PRO A 91 16.35 -11.34 26.67
C PRO A 91 15.36 -10.62 25.76
N THR A 92 14.45 -9.88 26.37
CA THR A 92 13.46 -9.04 25.68
C THR A 92 14.19 -8.04 24.79
N LEU A 93 14.06 -8.21 23.47
CA LEU A 93 14.64 -7.29 22.51
C LEU A 93 13.74 -6.05 22.43
N ASN A 94 14.15 -4.97 23.09
CA ASN A 94 13.43 -3.69 23.03
C ASN A 94 13.75 -3.00 21.70
N ILE A 95 12.99 -3.35 20.66
CA ILE A 95 13.21 -2.89 19.28
C ILE A 95 13.06 -1.35 19.15
N LEU A 96 12.32 -0.72 20.07
CA LEU A 96 12.19 0.74 20.13
C LEU A 96 13.49 1.48 20.52
N GLN A 97 14.43 0.83 21.23
CA GLN A 97 15.71 1.46 21.58
C GLN A 97 16.74 1.42 20.44
N ALA A 98 16.41 0.76 19.33
CA ALA A 98 17.24 0.66 18.14
C ALA A 98 16.47 1.13 16.90
N ASP A 99 15.68 2.20 17.02
CA ASP A 99 15.09 2.83 15.84
C ASP A 99 16.21 3.49 15.03
N ILE A 100 16.79 2.74 14.09
CA ILE A 100 17.77 3.21 13.10
C ILE A 100 17.05 4.02 12.00
N SER A 101 15.72 4.19 12.09
CA SER A 101 14.98 4.96 11.11
C SER A 101 15.45 6.41 11.06
N THR A 102 15.73 6.86 9.84
CA THR A 102 16.00 8.27 9.53
C THR A 102 14.71 9.06 9.26
N LEU A 103 13.55 8.41 9.38
CA LEU A 103 12.23 9.05 9.27
C LEU A 103 11.91 9.79 10.57
N THR A 104 11.46 11.04 10.44
CA THR A 104 10.94 11.81 11.57
C THR A 104 9.56 11.28 12.00
N SER A 105 9.09 11.66 13.19
CA SER A 105 7.74 11.32 13.66
C SER A 105 6.66 11.71 12.64
N ASP A 106 6.74 12.94 12.09
CA ASP A 106 5.78 13.42 11.11
C ASP A 106 5.81 12.62 9.80
N GLN A 107 7.00 12.15 9.39
CA GLN A 107 7.16 11.29 8.22
C GLN A 107 6.55 9.90 8.45
N TRP A 108 6.70 9.35 9.66
CA TRP A 108 6.03 8.10 10.05
C TRP A 108 4.50 8.25 10.08
N THR A 109 3.99 9.33 10.65
CA THR A 109 2.54 9.62 10.64
C THR A 109 2.02 9.74 9.21
N LEU A 110 2.73 10.45 8.34
CA LEU A 110 2.34 10.56 6.92
C LEU A 110 2.34 9.20 6.22
N LEU A 111 3.35 8.36 6.46
CA LEU A 111 3.41 7.01 5.88
C LEU A 111 2.27 6.12 6.39
N SER A 112 1.97 6.19 7.69
CA SER A 112 0.85 5.47 8.31
C SER A 112 -0.48 5.90 7.68
N ASN A 113 -0.72 7.21 7.58
CA ASN A 113 -1.92 7.75 6.95
C ASN A 113 -2.04 7.30 5.49
N LEU A 114 -0.93 7.23 4.76
CA LEU A 114 -0.89 6.72 3.39
C LEU A 114 -1.24 5.24 3.32
N VAL A 115 -0.67 4.41 4.19
CA VAL A 115 -0.96 2.96 4.20
C VAL A 115 -2.44 2.70 4.45
N HIS A 116 -3.08 3.55 5.25
CA HIS A 116 -4.48 3.43 5.66
C HIS A 116 -5.46 4.34 4.91
N SER A 117 -5.04 5.00 3.82
CA SER A 117 -5.86 6.02 3.15
C SER A 117 -7.10 5.47 2.43
N TYR A 118 -7.13 4.19 2.08
CA TYR A 118 -8.29 3.54 1.47
C TYR A 118 -8.36 2.04 1.79
N ASP A 119 -9.59 1.50 1.77
CA ASP A 119 -9.88 0.09 2.04
C ASP A 119 -9.91 -0.73 0.74
N GLU A 120 -8.94 -1.62 0.60
CA GLU A 120 -8.75 -2.46 -0.60
C GLU A 120 -9.64 -3.72 -0.61
N ARG A 121 -10.39 -4.00 0.46
CA ARG A 121 -11.12 -5.28 0.63
C ARG A 121 -12.09 -5.59 -0.51
N LYS A 122 -12.77 -4.58 -1.05
CA LYS A 122 -13.69 -4.75 -2.19
C LYS A 122 -12.96 -5.13 -3.48
N VAL A 123 -11.86 -4.44 -3.79
CA VAL A 123 -11.02 -4.72 -4.97
C VAL A 123 -10.43 -6.12 -4.86
N ILE A 124 -9.89 -6.48 -3.68
CA ILE A 124 -9.38 -7.83 -3.39
C ILE A 124 -10.44 -8.89 -3.68
N SER A 125 -11.65 -8.71 -3.15
CA SER A 125 -12.75 -9.65 -3.31
C SER A 125 -13.13 -9.87 -4.79
N VAL A 126 -13.24 -8.80 -5.57
CA VAL A 126 -13.54 -8.92 -7.01
C VAL A 126 -12.40 -9.58 -7.78
N CYS A 127 -11.15 -9.25 -7.47
CA CYS A 127 -9.99 -9.87 -8.12
C CYS A 127 -9.90 -11.37 -7.81
N GLN A 128 -10.17 -11.78 -6.57
CA GLN A 128 -10.21 -13.18 -6.19
C GLN A 128 -11.31 -13.94 -6.94
N ARG A 129 -12.50 -13.34 -7.09
CA ARG A 129 -13.60 -13.92 -7.87
C ARG A 129 -13.25 -14.06 -9.35
N LEU A 130 -12.58 -13.05 -9.94
CA LEU A 130 -12.10 -13.11 -11.33
C LEU A 130 -11.15 -14.29 -11.56
N VAL A 131 -10.20 -14.51 -10.65
CA VAL A 131 -9.26 -15.65 -10.74
C VAL A 131 -10.00 -16.98 -10.61
N GLN A 132 -10.90 -17.09 -9.63
CA GLN A 132 -11.69 -18.30 -9.41
C GLN A 132 -12.56 -18.64 -10.63
N GLU A 133 -13.28 -17.67 -11.20
CA GLU A 133 -14.15 -17.93 -12.36
C GLU A 133 -13.34 -18.34 -13.61
N ASP A 134 -12.12 -17.82 -13.82
CA ASP A 134 -11.26 -18.22 -14.93
C ASP A 134 -10.77 -19.67 -14.81
N GLU A 135 -10.46 -20.11 -13.57
CA GLU A 135 -10.04 -21.49 -13.28
C GLU A 135 -11.17 -22.51 -13.51
N TYR A 136 -12.40 -22.19 -13.07
CA TYR A 136 -13.52 -23.13 -13.11
C TYR A 136 -14.33 -23.12 -14.42
N LEU A 137 -14.36 -22.00 -15.15
CA LEU A 137 -15.34 -21.79 -16.22
C LEU A 137 -14.67 -21.28 -17.50
N HIS A 138 -13.98 -22.17 -18.21
CA HIS A 138 -13.46 -21.88 -19.56
C HIS A 138 -14.58 -21.53 -20.60
N SER A 139 -15.87 -21.60 -20.25
CA SER A 139 -17.00 -21.43 -21.19
C SER A 139 -18.05 -20.36 -20.84
N MET A 140 -18.07 -19.75 -19.64
CA MET A 140 -19.10 -18.76 -19.26
C MET A 140 -18.64 -17.30 -19.44
N LYS A 141 -18.65 -16.83 -20.69
CA LYS A 141 -18.24 -15.45 -21.06
C LYS A 141 -19.03 -14.29 -20.38
N PRO A 142 -20.36 -14.36 -20.16
CA PRO A 142 -21.11 -13.20 -19.65
C PRO A 142 -20.82 -12.81 -18.19
N ALA A 143 -20.53 -13.79 -17.31
CA ALA A 143 -20.24 -13.54 -15.90
C ALA A 143 -18.92 -12.78 -15.72
N ASN A 144 -17.89 -13.19 -16.47
CA ASN A 144 -16.59 -12.54 -16.49
C ASN A 144 -16.66 -11.07 -16.94
N GLU A 145 -17.47 -10.74 -17.94
CA GLU A 145 -17.63 -9.33 -18.36
C GLU A 145 -18.22 -8.45 -17.25
N THR A 146 -19.13 -9.01 -16.46
CA THR A 146 -19.74 -8.30 -15.33
C THR A 146 -18.71 -8.06 -14.22
N LEU A 147 -17.89 -9.06 -13.91
CA LEU A 147 -16.81 -8.92 -12.93
C LEU A 147 -15.74 -7.93 -13.38
N VAL A 148 -15.36 -7.93 -14.65
CA VAL A 148 -14.39 -6.96 -15.19
C VAL A 148 -14.94 -5.54 -15.08
N LYS A 149 -16.23 -5.32 -15.37
CA LYS A 149 -16.87 -4.02 -15.15
C LYS A 149 -16.86 -3.63 -13.67
N GLN A 150 -17.22 -4.54 -12.77
CA GLN A 150 -17.17 -4.32 -11.33
C GLN A 150 -15.75 -3.96 -10.87
N PHE A 151 -14.72 -4.61 -11.42
CA PHE A 151 -13.33 -4.29 -11.13
C PHE A 151 -13.00 -2.83 -11.49
N PHE A 152 -13.36 -2.37 -12.69
CA PHE A 152 -13.12 -0.98 -13.10
C PHE A 152 -13.90 0.01 -12.24
N THR A 153 -15.17 -0.25 -11.97
CA THR A 153 -15.97 0.60 -11.07
C THR A 153 -15.30 0.75 -9.71
N LEU A 154 -14.87 -0.36 -9.08
CA LEU A 154 -14.18 -0.31 -7.79
C LEU A 154 -12.82 0.36 -7.87
N LEU A 155 -12.10 0.22 -8.99
CA LEU A 155 -10.83 0.91 -9.21
C LEU A 155 -11.03 2.42 -9.20
N TYR A 156 -12.03 2.92 -9.93
CA TYR A 156 -12.39 4.33 -9.97
C TYR A 156 -12.91 4.88 -8.63
N GLU A 157 -13.76 4.13 -7.93
CA GLU A 157 -14.20 4.47 -6.56
C GLU A 157 -13.01 4.56 -5.60
N THR A 158 -12.05 3.65 -5.72
CA THR A 158 -10.83 3.65 -4.89
C THR A 158 -9.94 4.85 -5.21
N THR A 159 -9.82 5.23 -6.49
CA THR A 159 -9.14 6.45 -6.91
C THR A 159 -9.75 7.69 -6.24
N GLU A 160 -11.07 7.81 -6.27
CA GLU A 160 -11.79 8.93 -5.64
C GLU A 160 -11.53 9.01 -4.13
N LEU A 161 -11.57 7.87 -3.43
CA LEU A 161 -11.26 7.79 -2.00
C LEU A 161 -9.82 8.19 -1.71
N CYS A 162 -8.86 7.73 -2.53
CA CYS A 162 -7.45 8.07 -2.39
C CYS A 162 -7.20 9.58 -2.59
N LEU A 163 -7.85 10.19 -3.58
CA LEU A 163 -7.74 11.63 -3.83
C LEU A 163 -8.37 12.44 -2.69
N SER A 164 -9.62 12.12 -2.32
CA SER A 164 -10.36 12.89 -1.33
C SER A 164 -9.80 12.79 0.10
N SER A 165 -9.09 11.72 0.43
CA SER A 165 -8.41 11.54 1.72
C SER A 165 -6.99 12.13 1.79
N ASN A 166 -6.42 12.59 0.67
CA ASN A 166 -5.05 13.10 0.65
C ASN A 166 -4.95 14.49 1.29
N GLY A 167 -4.28 14.57 2.44
CA GLY A 167 -4.12 15.81 3.20
C GLY A 167 -3.34 16.90 2.46
N ASP A 168 -2.30 16.52 1.69
CA ASP A 168 -1.53 17.51 0.92
C ASP A 168 -2.39 18.12 -0.19
N LEU A 169 -3.23 17.32 -0.87
CA LEU A 169 -4.17 17.82 -1.89
C LEU A 169 -5.20 18.79 -1.28
N ARG A 170 -5.70 18.51 -0.07
CA ARG A 170 -6.62 19.41 0.65
C ARG A 170 -5.96 20.74 1.01
N SER A 171 -4.66 20.75 1.28
CA SER A 171 -3.93 21.98 1.64
C SER A 171 -3.65 22.93 0.47
N LEU A 172 -3.89 22.47 -0.77
CA LEU A 172 -3.63 23.26 -1.98
C LEU A 172 -4.72 24.29 -2.25
N SER A 173 -4.33 25.33 -3.00
CA SER A 173 -5.29 26.27 -3.59
C SER A 173 -6.23 25.53 -4.54
N PHE A 174 -7.43 26.09 -4.77
CA PHE A 174 -8.40 25.50 -5.69
C PHE A 174 -7.82 25.20 -7.09
N ASN A 175 -7.01 26.11 -7.62
CA ASN A 175 -6.40 25.96 -8.95
C ASN A 175 -5.38 24.82 -8.96
N ASP A 176 -4.47 24.78 -7.97
CA ASP A 176 -3.47 23.73 -7.84
C ASP A 176 -4.11 22.36 -7.62
N ARG A 177 -5.15 22.32 -6.78
CA ARG A 177 -5.96 21.14 -6.47
C ARG A 177 -6.64 20.62 -7.74
N SER A 178 -7.27 21.48 -8.54
CA SER A 178 -7.95 21.08 -9.78
C SER A 178 -6.98 20.51 -10.81
N VAL A 179 -5.78 21.10 -10.94
CA VAL A 179 -4.72 20.60 -11.82
C VAL A 179 -4.28 19.20 -11.39
N LEU A 180 -3.95 19.03 -10.10
CA LEU A 180 -3.53 17.72 -9.57
C LEU A 180 -4.63 16.67 -9.56
N LEU A 181 -5.89 17.04 -9.36
CA LEU A 181 -6.99 16.09 -9.42
C LEU A 181 -7.10 15.43 -10.79
N ARG A 182 -7.02 16.23 -11.86
CA ARG A 182 -7.13 15.74 -13.24
C ARG A 182 -6.01 14.78 -13.60
N THR A 183 -4.77 15.13 -13.27
CA THR A 183 -3.58 14.33 -13.61
C THR A 183 -3.40 13.16 -12.66
N GLY A 184 -3.81 13.39 -11.41
CA GLY A 184 -3.76 12.45 -10.31
C GLY A 184 -4.75 11.31 -10.47
N ALA A 185 -5.99 11.58 -10.84
CA ALA A 185 -7.02 10.56 -11.03
C ALA A 185 -6.58 9.51 -12.05
N ASP A 186 -6.04 9.95 -13.18
CA ASP A 186 -5.53 9.05 -14.22
C ASP A 186 -4.32 8.24 -13.73
N SER A 187 -3.34 8.93 -13.14
CA SER A 187 -2.14 8.30 -12.56
C SER A 187 -2.46 7.22 -11.54
N ILE A 188 -3.36 7.52 -10.60
CA ILE A 188 -3.78 6.61 -9.52
C ILE A 188 -4.55 5.43 -10.11
N THR A 189 -5.46 5.67 -11.05
CA THR A 189 -6.24 4.62 -11.71
C THR A 189 -5.34 3.67 -12.50
N CYS A 190 -4.48 4.21 -13.37
CA CYS A 190 -3.56 3.43 -14.18
C CYS A 190 -2.60 2.60 -13.31
N TYR A 191 -1.96 3.24 -12.33
CA TYR A 191 -1.04 2.56 -11.43
C TYR A 191 -1.76 1.52 -10.58
N GLY A 192 -2.91 1.87 -9.99
CA GLY A 192 -3.72 0.98 -9.16
C GLY A 192 -4.23 -0.24 -9.93
N GLY A 193 -4.59 -0.07 -11.21
CA GLY A 193 -4.96 -1.16 -12.10
C GLY A 193 -3.79 -2.11 -12.35
N ILE A 194 -2.61 -1.58 -12.71
CA ILE A 194 -1.38 -2.37 -12.92
C ILE A 194 -0.98 -3.12 -11.64
N PHE A 195 -1.01 -2.43 -10.49
CA PHE A 195 -0.70 -3.02 -9.19
C PHE A 195 -1.68 -4.14 -8.83
N SER A 196 -2.99 -3.94 -9.02
CA SER A 196 -4.01 -4.97 -8.80
C SER A 196 -3.78 -6.19 -9.70
N MET A 197 -3.46 -5.97 -10.98
CA MET A 197 -3.14 -7.07 -11.90
C MET A 197 -1.92 -7.88 -11.45
N TYR A 198 -0.89 -7.21 -10.91
CA TYR A 198 0.28 -7.87 -10.34
C TYR A 198 -0.09 -8.68 -9.10
N GLN A 199 -0.71 -8.02 -8.11
CA GLN A 199 -0.98 -8.56 -6.78
C GLN A 199 -1.91 -9.78 -6.82
N PHE A 200 -2.94 -9.74 -7.66
CA PHE A 200 -3.93 -10.82 -7.77
C PHE A 200 -3.72 -11.73 -8.97
N GLN A 201 -2.54 -11.64 -9.62
CA GLN A 201 -2.18 -12.47 -10.77
C GLN A 201 -3.17 -12.40 -11.95
N LEU A 202 -3.91 -11.30 -12.12
CA LEU A 202 -4.88 -11.16 -13.23
C LEU A 202 -4.23 -11.23 -14.61
N ARG A 203 -2.90 -11.10 -14.69
CA ARG A 203 -2.12 -11.34 -15.91
C ARG A 203 -2.22 -12.78 -16.46
N THR A 204 -2.65 -13.75 -15.66
CA THR A 204 -2.86 -15.13 -16.13
C THR A 204 -4.33 -15.41 -16.47
N CYS A 205 -5.24 -14.51 -16.07
CA CYS A 205 -6.69 -14.62 -16.28
C CYS A 205 -7.04 -14.25 -17.73
N GLN A 206 -7.27 -15.25 -18.59
CA GLN A 206 -7.46 -15.01 -20.03
C GLN A 206 -8.73 -14.22 -20.33
N SER A 207 -9.80 -14.48 -19.56
CA SER A 207 -11.05 -13.74 -19.68
C SER A 207 -10.86 -12.25 -19.37
N PHE A 208 -10.16 -11.93 -18.28
CA PHE A 208 -9.81 -10.57 -17.91
C PHE A 208 -8.97 -9.87 -18.99
N LEU A 209 -7.90 -10.53 -19.49
CA LEU A 209 -7.06 -9.97 -20.55
C LEU A 209 -7.83 -9.75 -21.86
N HIS A 210 -8.75 -10.65 -22.21
CA HIS A 210 -9.60 -10.49 -23.37
C HIS A 210 -10.51 -9.25 -23.24
N SER A 211 -11.12 -9.05 -22.07
CA SER A 211 -11.92 -7.85 -21.82
C SER A 211 -11.09 -6.58 -21.82
N LEU A 212 -9.89 -6.60 -21.21
CA LEU A 212 -8.97 -5.47 -21.19
C LEU A 212 -8.52 -5.09 -22.61
N ARG A 213 -8.20 -6.08 -23.45
CA ARG A 213 -7.92 -5.90 -24.89
C ARG A 213 -9.08 -5.26 -25.63
N ARG A 214 -10.31 -5.68 -25.34
CA ARG A 214 -11.52 -5.15 -26.00
C ARG A 214 -11.76 -3.69 -25.64
N ILE A 215 -11.51 -3.31 -24.38
CA ILE A 215 -11.75 -1.95 -23.88
C ILE A 215 -10.64 -0.99 -24.32
N TYR A 216 -9.37 -1.36 -24.09
CA TYR A 216 -8.24 -0.45 -24.26
C TYR A 216 -7.39 -0.69 -25.52
N GLY A 217 -7.65 -1.78 -26.25
CA GLY A 217 -6.87 -2.18 -27.41
C GLY A 217 -5.62 -3.00 -27.06
N GLU A 218 -5.04 -3.63 -28.09
CA GLU A 218 -3.88 -4.53 -27.94
C GLU A 218 -2.63 -3.79 -27.48
N HIS A 219 -2.39 -2.59 -27.99
CA HIS A 219 -1.19 -1.84 -27.67
C HIS A 219 -1.13 -1.44 -26.18
N SER A 220 -2.23 -0.88 -25.67
CA SER A 220 -2.39 -0.53 -24.25
C SER A 220 -2.23 -1.76 -23.36
N LEU A 221 -2.84 -2.90 -23.74
CA LEU A 221 -2.68 -4.16 -23.01
C LEU A 221 -1.21 -4.59 -22.91
N MET A 222 -0.48 -4.54 -24.02
CA MET A 222 0.93 -4.93 -24.06
C MET A 222 1.81 -4.03 -23.18
N LEU A 223 1.55 -2.71 -23.18
CA LEU A 223 2.23 -1.78 -22.27
C LEU A 223 1.91 -2.09 -20.81
N THR A 224 0.63 -2.28 -20.47
CA THR A 224 0.20 -2.66 -19.11
C THR A 224 0.90 -3.94 -18.64
N LEU A 225 0.93 -4.99 -19.46
CA LEU A 225 1.62 -6.24 -19.13
C LEU A 225 3.13 -6.06 -18.98
N ASN A 226 3.73 -5.14 -19.74
CA ASN A 226 5.14 -4.81 -19.59
C ASN A 226 5.42 -4.07 -18.27
N SER A 227 4.55 -3.12 -17.89
CA SER A 227 4.65 -2.33 -16.66
C SER A 227 4.62 -3.19 -15.40
N ILE A 228 3.84 -4.29 -15.40
CA ILE A 228 3.74 -5.25 -14.28
C ILE A 228 5.11 -5.80 -13.84
N LYS A 229 6.10 -5.91 -14.74
CA LYS A 229 7.44 -6.44 -14.42
C LYS A 229 8.20 -5.56 -13.43
N PHE A 230 7.86 -4.28 -13.36
CA PHE A 230 8.53 -3.29 -12.52
C PHE A 230 7.85 -3.08 -11.16
N ILE A 231 6.64 -3.64 -10.96
CA ILE A 231 5.94 -3.58 -9.68
C ILE A 231 6.78 -4.31 -8.61
N ASP A 232 6.84 -3.70 -7.43
CA ASP A 232 7.50 -4.30 -6.27
C ASP A 232 6.49 -5.10 -5.44
N PRO A 233 6.87 -6.20 -4.79
CA PRO A 233 5.96 -6.88 -3.85
C PRO A 233 5.67 -6.07 -2.59
N ASP A 234 6.47 -5.05 -2.28
CA ASP A 234 6.28 -4.20 -1.10
C ASP A 234 5.11 -3.22 -1.28
N ILE A 235 3.97 -3.52 -0.67
CA ILE A 235 2.74 -2.71 -0.76
C ILE A 235 2.99 -1.25 -0.34
N VAL A 236 3.79 -1.02 0.70
CA VAL A 236 4.09 0.34 1.19
C VAL A 236 4.83 1.14 0.12
N LEU A 237 5.79 0.52 -0.55
CA LEU A 237 6.54 1.13 -1.64
C LEU A 237 5.64 1.46 -2.83
N ASN A 238 4.68 0.60 -3.18
CA ASN A 238 3.72 0.87 -4.25
C ASN A 238 2.76 2.00 -3.92
N LYS A 239 2.30 2.12 -2.67
CA LYS A 239 1.48 3.26 -2.23
C LYS A 239 2.27 4.57 -2.29
N MET A 240 3.55 4.55 -1.94
CA MET A 240 4.44 5.72 -2.12
C MET A 240 4.67 6.04 -3.60
N ALA A 241 4.82 5.02 -4.46
CA ALA A 241 4.92 5.18 -5.91
C ALA A 241 3.71 5.93 -6.48
N LEU A 242 2.52 5.53 -6.05
CA LEU A 242 1.25 6.11 -6.46
C LEU A 242 1.18 7.61 -6.13
N LEU A 243 1.62 8.02 -4.93
CA LEU A 243 1.69 9.44 -4.56
C LEU A 243 2.77 10.22 -5.29
N LEU A 244 3.93 9.60 -5.52
CA LEU A 244 5.00 10.19 -6.34
C LEU A 244 4.55 10.43 -7.78
N LEU A 245 3.76 9.51 -8.33
CA LEU A 245 3.19 9.64 -9.66
C LEU A 245 2.12 10.74 -9.71
N PHE A 246 1.21 10.71 -8.73
CA PHE A 246 0.15 11.70 -8.55
C PHE A 246 0.69 13.13 -8.50
N SER A 247 1.78 13.36 -7.76
CA SER A 247 2.40 14.67 -7.56
C SER A 247 3.42 15.05 -8.64
N SER A 248 3.60 14.23 -9.69
CA SER A 248 4.63 14.46 -10.71
C SER A 248 4.21 15.52 -11.73
N LYS A 249 5.08 16.48 -12.01
CA LYS A 249 4.89 17.44 -13.11
C LYS A 249 4.74 16.74 -14.47
N THR A 250 5.37 15.58 -14.65
CA THR A 250 5.35 14.86 -15.92
C THR A 250 3.95 14.39 -16.30
N THR A 251 3.10 14.06 -15.33
CA THR A 251 1.70 13.66 -15.59
C THR A 251 0.84 14.86 -15.99
N CYS A 252 1.21 16.06 -15.54
CA CYS A 252 0.54 17.31 -15.91
C CYS A 252 0.73 17.72 -17.37
N ILE A 253 1.84 17.32 -18.00
CA ILE A 253 2.15 17.71 -19.39
C ILE A 253 1.27 16.96 -20.41
N PHE A 254 0.74 15.78 -20.05
CA PHE A 254 -0.04 14.96 -20.98
C PHE A 254 -1.51 15.37 -21.12
N SER A 255 -2.00 16.26 -20.26
CA SER A 255 -3.37 16.77 -20.37
C SER A 255 -3.39 18.04 -21.22
N SER A 256 -3.78 17.91 -22.49
CA SER A 256 -3.92 19.06 -23.42
C SER A 256 -5.01 20.06 -23.01
N THR A 257 -5.88 19.67 -22.08
CA THR A 257 -7.01 20.48 -21.59
C THR A 257 -6.68 21.30 -20.34
N ILE A 258 -5.49 21.15 -19.75
CA ILE A 258 -5.09 21.85 -18.52
C ILE A 258 -4.13 23.00 -18.86
N SER A 259 -4.57 24.25 -18.66
CA SER A 259 -3.65 25.39 -18.60
C SER A 259 -2.90 25.35 -17.27
N LEU A 260 -1.58 25.20 -17.35
CA LEU A 260 -0.67 25.29 -16.20
C LEU A 260 -0.39 26.74 -15.78
N ASP A 261 -0.94 27.72 -16.49
CA ASP A 261 -0.57 29.14 -16.33
C ASP A 261 -0.99 29.72 -14.96
N HIS A 262 -1.83 29.01 -14.22
CA HIS A 262 -2.35 29.43 -12.91
C HIS A 262 -1.90 28.54 -11.74
N ALA A 263 -1.11 27.49 -12.00
CA ALA A 263 -0.67 26.57 -10.95
C ALA A 263 0.67 27.01 -10.34
N ASP A 264 0.76 27.03 -9.01
CA ASP A 264 2.04 27.15 -8.31
C ASP A 264 2.79 25.82 -8.34
N VAL A 265 3.53 25.62 -9.42
CA VAL A 265 4.38 24.45 -9.64
C VAL A 265 5.38 24.25 -8.48
N SER A 266 5.76 25.31 -7.76
CA SER A 266 6.70 25.18 -6.64
C SER A 266 6.10 24.41 -5.47
N VAL A 267 4.80 24.56 -5.20
CA VAL A 267 4.12 23.84 -4.12
C VAL A 267 3.96 22.36 -4.48
N ILE A 268 3.59 22.07 -5.72
CA ILE A 268 3.48 20.70 -6.23
C ILE A 268 4.82 19.97 -6.14
N LEU A 269 5.91 20.62 -6.56
CA LEU A 269 7.26 20.06 -6.45
C LEU A 269 7.71 19.84 -5.00
N LYS A 270 7.29 20.69 -4.06
CA LYS A 270 7.57 20.46 -2.62
C LYS A 270 6.88 19.19 -2.12
N ILE A 271 5.62 18.97 -2.51
CA ILE A 271 4.88 17.74 -2.16
C ILE A 271 5.58 16.51 -2.76
N GLN A 272 5.94 16.57 -4.05
CA GLN A 272 6.66 15.49 -4.73
C GLN A 272 7.99 15.16 -4.05
N ASN A 273 8.80 16.19 -3.74
CA ASN A 273 10.09 16.02 -3.08
C ASN A 273 9.95 15.42 -1.68
N ARG A 274 8.91 15.82 -0.93
CA ARG A 274 8.61 15.24 0.39
C ARG A 274 8.33 13.75 0.28
N TYR A 275 7.52 13.31 -0.68
CA TYR A 275 7.26 11.88 -0.88
C TYR A 275 8.49 11.12 -1.39
N ALA A 276 9.34 11.75 -2.20
CA ALA A 276 10.57 11.14 -2.69
C ALA A 276 11.56 10.91 -1.54
N GLU A 277 11.70 11.89 -0.66
CA GLU A 277 12.53 11.78 0.54
C GLU A 277 12.03 10.68 1.48
N ILE A 278 10.71 10.61 1.73
CA ILE A 278 10.11 9.56 2.57
C ILE A 278 10.34 8.18 1.95
N ALA A 279 10.12 8.03 0.64
CA ALA A 279 10.37 6.77 -0.06
C ALA A 279 11.84 6.34 0.05
N TRP A 280 12.77 7.28 -0.12
CA TRP A 280 14.20 7.01 0.03
C TRP A 280 14.57 6.59 1.45
N LYS A 281 14.13 7.33 2.47
CA LYS A 281 14.39 7.02 3.88
C LYS A 281 13.76 5.68 4.29
N TYR A 282 12.56 5.38 3.82
CA TYR A 282 11.91 4.09 4.02
C TYR A 282 12.74 2.94 3.45
N LEU A 283 13.29 3.11 2.24
CA LEU A 283 14.14 2.10 1.63
C LEU A 283 15.44 1.90 2.42
N LEU A 284 16.10 2.96 2.88
CA LEU A 284 17.29 2.87 3.74
C LEU A 284 16.98 2.25 5.11
N TYR A 285 15.78 2.45 5.62
CA TYR A 285 15.33 1.81 6.86
C TYR A 285 15.13 0.31 6.68
N LYS A 286 14.55 -0.11 5.54
CA LYS A 286 14.16 -1.51 5.30
C LYS A 286 15.26 -2.37 4.67
N TYR A 287 16.16 -1.75 3.92
CA TYR A 287 17.17 -2.42 3.10
C TYR A 287 18.56 -1.83 3.33
N ASP A 288 19.60 -2.57 2.97
CA ASP A 288 20.94 -1.99 2.87
C ASP A 288 21.02 -0.93 1.76
N GLU A 289 22.05 -0.09 1.79
CA GLU A 289 22.22 1.03 0.85
C GLU A 289 22.15 0.57 -0.62
N TYR A 290 22.80 -0.55 -0.95
CA TYR A 290 22.85 -1.06 -2.32
C TYR A 290 21.48 -1.53 -2.81
N GLN A 291 20.77 -2.31 -1.99
CA GLN A 291 19.42 -2.77 -2.26
C GLN A 291 18.43 -1.60 -2.32
N ALA A 292 18.57 -0.61 -1.44
CA ALA A 292 17.76 0.60 -1.47
C ALA A 292 17.89 1.36 -2.80
N VAL A 293 19.12 1.54 -3.30
CA VAL A 293 19.36 2.13 -4.64
C VAL A 293 18.70 1.30 -5.74
N GLN A 294 18.88 -0.02 -5.73
CA GLN A 294 18.27 -0.89 -6.75
C GLN A 294 16.73 -0.80 -6.74
N LYS A 295 16.12 -0.82 -5.55
CA LYS A 295 14.68 -0.70 -5.36
C LYS A 295 14.17 0.67 -5.81
N PHE A 296 14.88 1.74 -5.50
CA PHE A 296 14.52 3.10 -5.92
C PHE A 296 14.62 3.27 -7.45
N MET A 297 15.65 2.70 -8.08
CA MET A 297 15.75 2.70 -9.55
C MET A 297 14.62 1.91 -10.21
N LYS A 298 14.25 0.76 -9.64
CA LYS A 298 13.11 -0.05 -10.12
C LYS A 298 11.79 0.70 -9.96
N LEU A 299 11.61 1.45 -8.87
CA LEU A 299 10.47 2.33 -8.65
C LEU A 299 10.36 3.37 -9.77
N ILE A 300 11.45 4.08 -10.09
CA ILE A 300 11.47 5.06 -11.19
C ILE A 300 11.10 4.41 -12.53
N GLN A 301 11.65 3.24 -12.84
CA GLN A 301 11.30 2.49 -14.05
C GLN A 301 9.81 2.14 -14.10
N CYS A 302 9.23 1.75 -12.96
CA CYS A 302 7.80 1.50 -12.85
C CYS A 302 6.99 2.76 -13.16
N LEU A 303 7.37 3.91 -12.60
CA LEU A 303 6.69 5.19 -12.84
C LEU A 303 6.72 5.57 -14.34
N ILE A 304 7.88 5.45 -14.99
CA ILE A 304 8.02 5.72 -16.43
C ILE A 304 7.14 4.78 -17.26
N ALA A 305 7.11 3.49 -16.92
CA ALA A 305 6.30 2.51 -17.62
C ALA A 305 4.79 2.80 -17.47
N VAL A 306 4.35 3.22 -16.28
CA VAL A 306 2.96 3.63 -16.05
C VAL A 306 2.61 4.90 -16.83
N ILE A 307 3.50 5.90 -16.91
CA ILE A 307 3.28 7.11 -17.72
C ILE A 307 3.08 6.76 -19.20
N GLN A 308 3.86 5.81 -19.72
CA GLN A 308 3.69 5.32 -21.09
C GLN A 308 2.32 4.66 -21.29
N THR A 309 1.92 3.77 -20.36
CA THR A 309 0.58 3.16 -20.39
C THR A 309 -0.51 4.23 -20.35
N MET A 310 -0.40 5.21 -19.44
CA MET A 310 -1.32 6.33 -19.26
C MET A 310 -1.54 7.08 -20.57
N SER A 311 -0.45 7.45 -21.25
CA SER A 311 -0.52 8.16 -22.55
C SER A 311 -1.33 7.42 -23.62
N GLN A 312 -1.38 6.09 -23.56
CA GLN A 312 -2.15 5.28 -24.51
C GLN A 312 -3.60 5.09 -24.07
N VAL A 313 -3.87 4.90 -22.78
CA VAL A 313 -5.26 4.76 -22.32
C VAL A 313 -6.05 6.06 -22.42
N GLN A 314 -5.38 7.20 -22.39
CA GLN A 314 -5.98 8.52 -22.66
C GLN A 314 -6.56 8.65 -24.08
N SER A 315 -6.19 7.78 -25.03
CA SER A 315 -6.85 7.75 -26.35
C SER A 315 -8.18 7.00 -26.35
N VAL A 316 -8.61 6.45 -25.21
CA VAL A 316 -9.84 5.65 -25.06
C VAL A 316 -10.92 6.53 -24.42
N GLU A 317 -11.93 6.90 -25.20
CA GLU A 317 -12.98 7.86 -24.80
C GLU A 317 -13.69 7.45 -23.49
N SER A 318 -14.05 6.17 -23.33
CA SER A 318 -14.73 5.71 -22.11
C SER A 318 -13.89 5.93 -20.85
N HIS A 319 -12.57 5.74 -20.96
CA HIS A 319 -11.66 5.96 -19.84
C HIS A 319 -11.54 7.44 -19.51
N VAL A 320 -11.41 8.31 -20.51
CA VAL A 320 -11.38 9.77 -20.32
C VAL A 320 -12.66 10.25 -19.62
N ASN A 321 -13.82 9.78 -20.07
CA ASN A 321 -15.12 10.14 -19.47
C ASN A 321 -15.24 9.67 -18.00
N ASP A 322 -14.78 8.46 -17.69
CA ASP A 322 -14.77 7.94 -16.32
C ASP A 322 -13.85 8.79 -15.42
N ILE A 323 -12.66 9.16 -15.91
CA ILE A 323 -11.71 10.02 -15.19
C ILE A 323 -12.30 11.41 -14.95
N GLU A 324 -12.89 12.04 -15.97
CA GLU A 324 -13.55 13.35 -15.84
C GLU A 324 -14.66 13.31 -14.80
N THR A 325 -15.48 12.25 -14.79
CA THR A 325 -16.54 12.06 -13.80
C THR A 325 -15.98 12.01 -12.37
N ILE A 326 -14.89 11.27 -12.14
CA ILE A 326 -14.25 11.18 -10.82
C ILE A 326 -13.67 12.53 -10.41
N VAL A 327 -13.03 13.24 -11.34
CA VAL A 327 -12.45 14.56 -11.08
C VAL A 327 -13.54 15.54 -10.66
N GLU A 328 -14.64 15.60 -11.41
CA GLU A 328 -15.77 16.49 -11.11
C GLU A 328 -16.39 16.16 -9.75
N HIS A 329 -16.64 14.89 -9.48
CA HIS A 329 -17.21 14.43 -8.21
C HIS A 329 -16.28 14.74 -7.02
N THR A 330 -14.99 14.44 -7.17
CA THR A 330 -13.99 14.71 -6.13
C THR A 330 -13.84 16.20 -5.87
N GLN A 331 -13.80 17.01 -6.94
CA GLN A 331 -13.65 18.46 -6.84
C GLN A 331 -14.86 19.08 -6.14
N LEU A 332 -16.08 18.66 -6.48
CA LEU A 332 -17.30 19.11 -5.81
C LEU A 332 -17.28 18.77 -4.32
N LYS A 333 -16.92 17.53 -3.98
CA LYS A 333 -16.81 17.08 -2.58
C LYS A 333 -15.81 17.94 -1.80
N LEU A 334 -14.63 18.21 -2.36
CA LEU A 334 -13.61 19.02 -1.72
C LEU A 334 -14.00 20.49 -1.57
N ILE A 335 -14.81 21.05 -2.48
CA ILE A 335 -15.39 22.39 -2.33
C ILE A 335 -16.39 22.42 -1.16
N LEU A 336 -17.24 21.40 -1.05
CA LEU A 336 -18.23 21.31 0.04
C LEU A 336 -17.53 21.19 1.40
N ASP A 337 -16.50 20.35 1.51
CA ASP A 337 -15.65 20.24 2.70
C ASP A 337 -15.05 21.62 3.10
N ASP A 338 -14.54 22.39 2.11
CA ASP A 338 -13.96 23.73 2.37
C ASP A 338 -15.03 24.73 2.90
N ILE A 339 -16.26 24.68 2.37
CA ILE A 339 -17.37 25.55 2.80
C ILE A 339 -17.83 25.21 4.23
N GLU A 340 -17.96 23.92 4.54
CA GLU A 340 -18.31 23.45 5.89
C GLU A 340 -17.29 23.93 6.92
N GLN A 341 -15.99 23.74 6.62
CA GLN A 341 -14.91 24.20 7.48
C GLN A 341 -14.92 25.72 7.67
N PHE A 342 -15.18 26.50 6.61
CA PHE A 342 -15.28 27.95 6.70
C PHE A 342 -16.42 28.38 7.64
N ASN A 343 -17.58 27.76 7.52
CA ASN A 343 -18.74 28.08 8.37
C ASN A 343 -18.50 27.76 9.85
N GLU A 344 -17.78 26.67 10.14
CA GLU A 344 -17.37 26.35 11.52
C GLU A 344 -16.45 27.42 12.09
N THR A 345 -15.48 27.92 11.31
CA THR A 345 -14.53 28.95 11.80
C THR A 345 -15.12 30.35 11.99
N VAL A 346 -16.26 30.66 11.35
CA VAL A 346 -16.92 31.97 11.44
C VAL A 346 -18.08 31.96 12.46
N GLY A 347 -18.55 30.76 12.83
CA GLY A 347 -19.62 30.58 13.82
C GLY A 347 -19.17 30.67 15.28
N ASP A 348 -17.87 30.50 15.54
CA ASP A 348 -17.20 30.70 16.84
C ASP A 348 -16.63 32.12 16.96
#